data_AF-A0A4P2Q265-F1
#
_entry.id   AF-A0A4P2Q265-F1
#
_cell.length_a   1.000
_cell.length_b   1.000
_cell.length_c   1.000
_cell.angle_alpha   90.00
_cell.angle_beta   90.00
_cell.angle_gamma   90.00
#
_symmetry.space_group_name_H-M   'P 1'
#
loop_
_entity.id
_entity.type
_entity.pdbx_description
1 polymer ?
#
loop_
_entity_poly.entity_id
_entity_poly.type
_entity_poly.pdbx_seq_one_letter_code
_entity_poly.pdbx_strand_id
1 'polypeptide(L)'
;MTLGHRSSLLLFLVSVGCLSSCGGGEGAPPPGGAASGGEAAAGSAASGSGGAGATTPATTSAGGGATGEVPAGGAGGGASTGSTGAGGAGTGGAGEGGTSAGGGGGAEAVAPGIDKLGEGRLAESGLTVVSYGGYVNGESFQQDAIVSFGGYQYTAFWNTNRNVVLARRRLPSSPGGAAGAWQKFDFKDHRLSADDAHNTISLGIAPGDGTLHLAFDHHGSPLHYRRSVAGLLTDPENVAWAAASFSAVSSALEGSTRVTLVTYPRFVTEPGGEKLLLSARIGESGSGDEHLWEYDATTHAWTSLGEYIEGTDASMNAYLHGLAYTRGGARLHAAWCWRDTPDPTTNHDLLYIYSDDHGRTWHNSAGDKVATTGASFVTRDTAGLSVWPIGQHRGLINQEHMAVDASGRVHVLLSHLPDGEADSANFTSARSRSEFFHYVRDTDGTWTRHGLGLRVIQNFRGKLAISSTENVYAILPDLRIAGASPSDGYATWELLDAADAGRFFSDPLIDAARLETSDELTVVYPERSSVNIWGLEYALR
;
A
#
# COMPACT_ATOMS: atom_id res chain seq x y z
N MET A 1 -51.31 51.62 24.62
CA MET A 1 -52.46 50.70 24.67
C MET A 1 -52.11 49.48 23.84
N THR A 2 -51.48 48.48 24.45
CA THR A 2 -52.11 47.20 24.91
C THR A 2 -52.43 46.22 23.78
N LEU A 3 -51.50 45.31 23.47
CA LEU A 3 -51.58 43.85 23.72
C LEU A 3 -50.44 43.15 22.96
N GLY A 4 -49.41 42.68 23.69
CA GLY A 4 -48.35 41.82 23.16
C GLY A 4 -48.70 40.35 23.38
N HIS A 5 -48.73 39.58 22.29
CA HIS A 5 -48.86 38.13 22.32
C HIS A 5 -47.55 37.48 22.79
N ARG A 6 -47.69 36.45 23.64
CA ARG A 6 -46.63 35.55 24.09
C ARG A 6 -46.32 34.53 22.99
N SER A 7 -45.04 34.35 22.67
CA SER A 7 -44.51 33.13 22.08
C SER A 7 -43.32 32.67 22.91
N SER A 8 -43.43 31.46 23.44
CA SER A 8 -42.38 30.78 24.21
C SER A 8 -41.18 30.48 23.31
N LEU A 9 -40.00 30.94 23.73
CA LEU A 9 -38.71 30.52 23.20
C LEU A 9 -38.20 29.39 24.10
N LEU A 10 -38.23 28.15 23.61
CA LEU A 10 -37.61 27.01 24.27
C LEU A 10 -36.11 27.05 23.97
N LEU A 11 -35.32 27.42 24.95
CA LEU A 11 -33.85 27.44 24.88
C LEU A 11 -33.34 26.01 25.11
N PHE A 12 -32.91 25.32 24.05
CA PHE A 12 -32.10 24.10 24.21
C PHE A 12 -30.64 24.51 24.39
N LEU A 13 -30.16 24.41 25.64
CA LEU A 13 -28.73 24.40 25.95
C LEU A 13 -28.14 23.09 25.41
N VAL A 14 -27.29 23.18 24.38
CA VAL A 14 -26.41 22.08 23.97
C VAL A 14 -25.12 22.22 24.77
N SER A 15 -24.93 21.31 25.73
CA SER A 15 -23.70 21.13 26.48
C SER A 15 -22.59 20.60 25.56
N VAL A 16 -21.51 21.36 25.44
CA VAL A 16 -20.25 20.93 24.84
C VAL A 16 -19.62 19.87 25.75
N GLY A 17 -19.69 18.61 25.33
CA GLY A 17 -18.98 17.50 25.96
C GLY A 17 -17.61 17.30 25.33
N CYS A 18 -16.55 17.43 26.13
CA CYS A 18 -15.21 17.01 25.77
C CYS A 18 -15.22 15.50 25.43
N LEU A 19 -14.84 15.16 24.20
CA LEU A 19 -14.54 13.78 23.81
C LEU A 19 -13.14 13.44 24.30
N SER A 20 -13.07 12.70 25.42
CA SER A 20 -11.84 12.01 25.84
C SER A 20 -11.56 10.85 24.89
N SER A 21 -10.37 10.83 24.28
CA SER A 21 -9.89 9.69 23.49
C SER A 21 -9.58 8.52 24.42
N CYS A 22 -10.32 7.42 24.31
CA CYS A 22 -10.02 6.18 25.02
C CYS A 22 -8.89 5.44 24.29
N GLY A 23 -7.74 5.30 24.94
CA GLY A 23 -6.80 4.22 24.65
C GLY A 23 -7.38 2.93 25.21
N GLY A 24 -7.68 1.98 24.32
CA GLY A 24 -8.07 0.63 24.69
C GLY A 24 -6.91 -0.32 24.42
N GLY A 25 -6.22 -0.74 25.48
CA GLY A 25 -5.38 -1.94 25.43
C GLY A 25 -6.29 -3.17 25.45
N GLU A 26 -6.06 -4.11 24.55
CA GLU A 26 -6.76 -5.39 24.51
C GLU A 26 -6.36 -6.23 25.73
N GLY A 27 -7.35 -6.57 26.56
CA GLY A 27 -7.20 -7.53 27.66
C GLY A 27 -7.39 -8.94 27.14
N ALA A 28 -6.41 -9.80 27.40
CA ALA A 28 -6.47 -11.25 27.13
C ALA A 28 -7.69 -11.92 27.83
N PRO A 29 -8.29 -12.96 27.23
CA PRO A 29 -9.44 -13.65 27.83
C PRO A 29 -9.01 -14.52 29.03
N PRO A 30 -9.86 -14.69 30.06
CA PRO A 30 -9.53 -15.51 31.21
C PRO A 30 -9.66 -17.01 30.89
N PRO A 31 -8.92 -17.89 31.59
CA PRO A 31 -8.99 -19.33 31.37
C PRO A 31 -10.31 -19.90 31.90
N GLY A 32 -10.92 -20.79 31.12
CA GLY A 32 -12.16 -21.48 31.48
C GLY A 32 -11.98 -22.38 32.71
N GLY A 33 -12.71 -22.05 33.78
CA GLY A 33 -12.86 -22.88 34.96
C GLY A 33 -14.02 -23.88 34.79
N ALA A 34 -13.74 -25.15 35.09
CA ALA A 34 -14.71 -26.23 35.13
C ALA A 34 -15.49 -26.27 36.46
N ALA A 35 -16.80 -26.52 36.40
CA ALA A 35 -17.68 -27.02 37.47
C ALA A 35 -18.92 -27.64 36.78
N SER A 36 -19.09 -28.96 36.72
CA SER A 36 -19.62 -29.93 37.72
C SER A 36 -21.15 -30.03 37.80
N GLY A 37 -21.68 -31.24 37.55
CA GLY A 37 -23.06 -31.73 37.81
C GLY A 37 -23.54 -32.64 36.67
N GLY A 38 -23.42 -33.98 36.73
CA GLY A 38 -24.36 -34.95 37.36
C GLY A 38 -25.39 -35.42 36.30
N GLU A 39 -25.69 -36.69 35.97
CA GLU A 39 -25.57 -38.03 36.57
C GLU A 39 -25.69 -39.13 35.48
N ALA A 40 -25.14 -40.33 35.79
CA ALA A 40 -25.56 -41.71 35.42
C ALA A 40 -25.57 -42.17 33.93
N ALA A 41 -25.16 -43.38 33.50
CA ALA A 41 -24.85 -44.65 34.17
C ALA A 41 -23.98 -45.60 33.29
N ALA A 42 -23.16 -46.40 33.99
CA ALA A 42 -22.84 -47.84 33.83
C ALA A 42 -22.20 -48.45 32.55
N GLY A 43 -21.13 -49.24 32.80
CA GLY A 43 -20.63 -50.37 31.98
C GLY A 43 -19.11 -50.33 31.76
N SER A 44 -18.28 -50.74 32.73
CA SER A 44 -17.52 -52.03 32.76
C SER A 44 -16.57 -52.25 31.55
N ALA A 45 -15.32 -52.70 31.65
CA ALA A 45 -14.45 -53.22 32.70
C ALA A 45 -12.99 -53.18 32.20
N ALA A 46 -12.02 -53.19 33.15
CA ALA A 46 -10.75 -53.96 33.17
C ALA A 46 -9.88 -54.04 31.88
N SER A 47 -8.55 -53.95 31.88
CA SER A 47 -7.52 -54.08 32.91
C SER A 47 -6.13 -54.02 32.24
N GLY A 48 -5.13 -53.57 33.00
CA GLY A 48 -3.71 -53.99 32.89
C GLY A 48 -2.86 -53.29 31.81
N SER A 49 -1.56 -53.07 31.95
CA SER A 49 -0.58 -53.04 33.06
C SER A 49 0.80 -53.04 32.38
N GLY A 50 1.71 -52.16 32.80
CA GLY A 50 3.17 -52.29 32.60
C GLY A 50 3.66 -52.16 31.15
N GLY A 51 4.87 -51.71 30.84
CA GLY A 51 6.06 -51.46 31.63
C GLY A 51 7.23 -51.35 30.64
N ALA A 52 8.25 -50.59 31.02
CA ALA A 52 9.40 -50.14 30.25
C ALA A 52 10.26 -51.22 29.55
N GLY A 53 11.08 -50.79 28.59
CA GLY A 53 12.25 -51.56 28.14
C GLY A 53 12.92 -51.03 26.87
N ALA A 54 14.02 -50.31 27.03
CA ALA A 54 14.95 -49.95 25.97
C ALA A 54 15.73 -51.16 25.42
N THR A 55 16.20 -51.09 24.17
CA THR A 55 17.58 -51.38 23.70
C THR A 55 17.67 -51.57 22.18
N THR A 56 18.62 -50.86 21.55
CA THR A 56 19.28 -51.20 20.27
C THR A 56 20.32 -52.32 20.50
N PRO A 57 20.72 -53.16 19.51
CA PRO A 57 21.81 -52.77 18.59
C PRO A 57 21.86 -53.43 17.18
N ALA A 58 22.51 -52.70 16.26
CA ALA A 58 23.52 -53.06 15.24
C ALA A 58 23.48 -54.34 14.35
N THR A 59 23.45 -54.07 13.01
CA THR A 59 24.33 -54.54 11.89
C THR A 59 24.54 -56.01 11.49
N THR A 60 24.30 -56.30 10.19
CA THR A 60 25.10 -57.10 9.19
C THR A 60 24.54 -56.78 7.77
N SER A 61 25.25 -56.20 6.78
CA SER A 61 26.17 -56.75 5.75
C SER A 61 25.63 -58.01 5.00
N ALA A 62 25.74 -58.26 3.68
CA ALA A 62 26.40 -57.68 2.50
C ALA A 62 25.90 -58.36 1.19
N GLY A 63 26.25 -57.80 0.02
CA GLY A 63 26.35 -58.48 -1.30
C GLY A 63 25.60 -57.75 -2.44
N GLY A 64 26.12 -57.42 -3.62
CA GLY A 64 27.42 -57.63 -4.27
C GLY A 64 27.25 -57.73 -5.82
N GLY A 65 27.93 -56.84 -6.58
CA GLY A 65 28.36 -56.97 -8.00
C GLY A 65 27.29 -56.98 -9.12
N ALA A 66 27.53 -56.56 -10.38
CA ALA A 66 28.68 -55.98 -11.09
C ALA A 66 28.27 -55.46 -12.51
N THR A 67 28.90 -54.34 -12.94
CA THR A 67 29.46 -53.95 -14.27
C THR A 67 28.80 -54.28 -15.63
N GLY A 68 28.82 -53.29 -16.56
CA GLY A 68 28.81 -53.48 -18.02
C GLY A 68 28.96 -52.15 -18.81
N GLU A 69 29.82 -52.15 -19.82
CA GLU A 69 30.42 -51.03 -20.58
C GLU A 69 29.60 -50.40 -21.75
N VAL A 70 30.14 -49.25 -22.21
CA VAL A 70 29.99 -48.40 -23.44
C VAL A 70 30.20 -49.25 -24.75
N PRO A 71 29.72 -48.94 -26.00
CA PRO A 71 30.06 -47.73 -26.76
C PRO A 71 29.19 -47.18 -27.94
N ALA A 72 29.50 -45.90 -28.26
CA ALA A 72 29.63 -45.17 -29.55
C ALA A 72 28.75 -45.43 -30.80
N GLY A 73 28.32 -44.33 -31.47
CA GLY A 73 28.67 -44.07 -32.88
C GLY A 73 27.57 -43.71 -33.91
N GLY A 74 27.68 -42.49 -34.50
CA GLY A 74 27.36 -42.09 -35.90
C GLY A 74 25.88 -42.03 -36.35
N ALA A 75 25.43 -41.26 -37.36
CA ALA A 75 25.96 -40.20 -38.22
C ALA A 75 24.83 -39.70 -39.18
N GLY A 76 24.95 -38.46 -39.70
CA GLY A 76 24.29 -37.93 -40.93
C GLY A 76 23.15 -36.92 -40.68
N GLY A 77 23.03 -35.76 -41.34
CA GLY A 77 23.76 -35.11 -42.44
C GLY A 77 22.86 -34.07 -43.15
N GLY A 78 23.42 -32.92 -43.57
CA GLY A 78 22.80 -31.92 -44.48
C GLY A 78 22.88 -30.47 -43.93
N ALA A 79 23.94 -29.69 -44.17
CA ALA A 79 24.18 -28.77 -45.32
C ALA A 79 23.12 -27.65 -45.43
N SER A 80 23.43 -26.34 -45.44
CA SER A 80 24.39 -25.67 -46.33
C SER A 80 24.63 -24.18 -45.95
N THR A 81 25.87 -23.72 -46.23
CA THR A 81 26.32 -22.38 -46.72
C THR A 81 25.99 -21.11 -45.90
N GLY A 82 26.91 -20.22 -45.52
CA GLY A 82 28.28 -19.95 -45.97
C GLY A 82 28.38 -18.51 -46.50
N SER A 83 29.15 -17.65 -45.81
CA SER A 83 29.88 -16.46 -46.30
C SER A 83 30.19 -15.54 -45.11
N THR A 84 31.40 -15.55 -44.51
CA THR A 84 32.62 -14.80 -44.89
C THR A 84 32.41 -13.28 -45.04
N GLY A 85 33.18 -12.38 -44.44
CA GLY A 85 34.36 -12.54 -43.58
C GLY A 85 35.02 -11.19 -43.25
N ALA A 86 36.12 -11.30 -42.48
CA ALA A 86 37.25 -10.38 -42.30
C ALA A 86 36.98 -8.89 -42.01
N GLY A 87 37.63 -8.24 -41.04
CA GLY A 87 38.94 -8.47 -40.44
C GLY A 87 39.66 -7.12 -40.40
N GLY A 88 40.40 -6.83 -39.33
CA GLY A 88 41.24 -5.62 -39.29
C GLY A 88 41.59 -5.19 -37.87
N ALA A 89 42.70 -5.74 -37.36
CA ALA A 89 43.40 -5.20 -36.20
C ALA A 89 44.19 -3.94 -36.58
N GLY A 90 44.22 -2.95 -35.69
CA GLY A 90 45.06 -1.75 -35.79
C GLY A 90 45.41 -1.24 -34.40
N THR A 91 46.70 -1.13 -34.13
CA THR A 91 47.35 -0.82 -32.86
C THR A 91 47.45 0.69 -32.56
N GLY A 92 47.32 1.06 -31.28
CA GLY A 92 48.17 2.06 -30.60
C GLY A 92 47.84 3.54 -30.73
N GLY A 93 47.67 4.22 -29.59
CA GLY A 93 47.72 5.69 -29.48
C GLY A 93 47.15 6.21 -28.17
N ALA A 94 48.02 6.69 -27.27
CA ALA A 94 47.63 7.43 -26.07
C ALA A 94 47.16 8.85 -26.42
N GLY A 95 46.20 9.39 -25.66
CA GLY A 95 45.75 10.78 -25.77
C GLY A 95 44.67 11.12 -24.74
N GLU A 96 44.96 12.12 -23.92
CA GLU A 96 44.17 12.64 -22.80
C GLU A 96 42.87 13.34 -23.21
N GLY A 97 41.94 13.48 -22.26
CA GLY A 97 41.07 14.65 -22.14
C GLY A 97 39.77 14.63 -22.95
N GLY A 98 38.67 14.24 -22.31
CA GLY A 98 37.32 14.43 -22.84
C GLY A 98 36.27 14.19 -21.76
N THR A 99 35.93 15.25 -21.03
CA THR A 99 34.77 15.27 -20.13
C THR A 99 33.50 15.03 -20.93
N SER A 100 32.96 13.83 -20.82
CA SER A 100 31.62 13.47 -21.29
C SER A 100 30.59 14.01 -20.31
N ALA A 101 30.14 15.25 -20.53
CA ALA A 101 28.86 15.71 -20.03
C ALA A 101 27.75 14.95 -20.76
N GLY A 102 27.29 13.85 -20.16
CA GLY A 102 26.08 13.15 -20.58
C GLY A 102 24.87 13.93 -20.12
N GLY A 103 24.10 14.46 -21.08
CA GLY A 103 23.00 15.39 -20.84
C GLY A 103 21.88 14.79 -20.02
N GLY A 104 21.69 15.33 -18.81
CA GLY A 104 20.38 15.40 -18.18
C GLY A 104 19.56 16.44 -18.94
N GLY A 105 18.44 16.03 -19.53
CA GLY A 105 17.44 16.95 -20.04
C GLY A 105 16.84 17.71 -18.87
N GLY A 106 17.47 18.81 -18.47
CA GLY A 106 16.91 19.73 -17.48
C GLY A 106 15.70 20.41 -18.09
N ALA A 107 14.51 19.94 -17.72
CA ALA A 107 13.31 20.75 -17.81
C ALA A 107 13.57 22.07 -17.07
N GLU A 108 13.11 23.18 -17.64
CA GLU A 108 13.16 24.49 -16.97
C GLU A 108 12.55 24.37 -15.58
N ALA A 109 13.20 24.94 -14.56
CA ALA A 109 12.74 24.89 -13.18
C ALA A 109 11.39 25.60 -13.04
N VAL A 110 10.30 24.83 -13.03
CA VAL A 110 8.95 25.36 -12.82
C VAL A 110 8.64 25.32 -11.33
N ALA A 111 8.34 26.48 -10.75
CA ALA A 111 7.86 26.56 -9.37
C ALA A 111 6.52 25.80 -9.24
N PRO A 112 6.29 25.08 -8.13
CA PRO A 112 5.09 24.26 -7.98
C PRO A 112 3.86 25.15 -7.91
N GLY A 113 2.81 24.80 -8.65
CA GLY A 113 1.55 25.52 -8.66
C GLY A 113 0.36 24.56 -8.66
N ILE A 114 -0.77 24.99 -8.10
CA ILE A 114 -1.99 24.20 -8.09
C ILE A 114 -3.21 25.06 -8.35
N ASP A 115 -4.14 24.58 -9.18
CA ASP A 115 -5.46 25.16 -9.33
C ASP A 115 -6.53 24.12 -9.06
N LYS A 116 -7.53 24.49 -8.26
CA LYS A 116 -8.75 23.69 -8.13
C LYS A 116 -9.60 23.85 -9.38
N LEU A 117 -9.77 22.77 -10.15
CA LEU A 117 -10.57 22.74 -11.37
C LEU A 117 -12.06 22.57 -11.06
N GLY A 118 -12.38 21.86 -9.98
CA GLY A 118 -13.75 21.63 -9.56
C GLY A 118 -13.88 20.56 -8.49
N GLU A 119 -15.12 20.23 -8.16
CA GLU A 119 -15.44 19.14 -7.24
C GLU A 119 -16.80 18.52 -7.56
N GLY A 120 -16.99 17.28 -7.13
CA GLY A 120 -18.26 16.59 -7.26
C GLY A 120 -18.48 15.57 -6.16
N ARG A 121 -19.74 15.37 -5.78
CA ARG A 121 -20.10 14.33 -4.81
C ARG A 121 -19.99 12.96 -5.46
N LEU A 122 -18.99 12.20 -5.01
CA LEU A 122 -18.82 10.79 -5.36
C LEU A 122 -19.89 9.93 -4.68
N ALA A 123 -20.23 10.23 -3.43
CA ALA A 123 -21.24 9.50 -2.66
C ALA A 123 -22.06 10.44 -1.78
N GLU A 124 -23.31 10.08 -1.54
CA GLU A 124 -24.20 10.68 -0.52
C GLU A 124 -24.62 9.62 0.51
N SER A 125 -23.87 8.53 0.59
CA SER A 125 -24.16 7.35 1.40
C SER A 125 -22.90 6.63 1.84
N GLY A 126 -21.76 7.30 1.90
CA GLY A 126 -20.51 6.75 2.44
C GLY A 126 -20.64 6.45 3.93
N LEU A 127 -20.15 5.29 4.34
CA LEU A 127 -20.09 4.89 5.74
C LEU A 127 -19.01 5.67 6.49
N THR A 128 -19.34 6.20 7.67
CA THR A 128 -18.48 7.06 8.49
C THR A 128 -18.19 6.43 9.87
N VAL A 129 -17.80 5.16 9.87
CA VAL A 129 -17.35 4.47 11.09
C VAL A 129 -16.01 5.05 11.51
N VAL A 130 -15.89 5.52 12.77
CA VAL A 130 -14.63 6.01 13.33
C VAL A 130 -13.98 4.93 14.19
N SER A 131 -12.81 4.48 13.79
CA SER A 131 -11.91 3.69 14.64
C SER A 131 -10.46 3.92 14.21
N TYR A 132 -9.51 3.74 15.14
CA TYR A 132 -8.07 3.96 14.91
C TYR A 132 -7.65 5.33 14.36
N GLY A 133 -8.53 6.33 14.48
CA GLY A 133 -8.24 7.72 14.16
C GLY A 133 -9.17 8.29 13.10
N GLY A 134 -9.60 7.47 12.11
CA GLY A 134 -10.28 7.94 10.91
C GLY A 134 -11.52 7.16 10.50
N TYR A 135 -12.04 7.51 9.32
CA TYR A 135 -13.17 6.86 8.67
C TYR A 135 -12.69 5.71 7.79
N VAL A 136 -13.40 4.58 7.81
CA VAL A 136 -13.11 3.39 6.97
C VAL A 136 -13.02 3.65 5.45
N ASN A 137 -13.61 4.75 4.96
CA ASN A 137 -13.55 5.20 3.57
C ASN A 137 -12.49 6.30 3.32
N GLY A 138 -11.47 6.38 4.18
CA GLY A 138 -10.52 7.49 4.22
C GLY A 138 -9.24 7.15 4.97
N GLU A 139 -8.63 6.00 4.73
CA GLU A 139 -7.38 5.62 5.41
C GLU A 139 -6.24 5.52 4.40
N SER A 140 -5.05 6.03 4.72
CA SER A 140 -3.92 6.09 3.78
C SER A 140 -3.49 4.71 3.27
N PHE A 141 -3.80 3.64 4.00
CA PHE A 141 -3.54 2.24 3.64
C PHE A 141 -4.66 1.61 2.80
N GLN A 142 -5.66 2.38 2.38
CA GLN A 142 -6.58 2.03 1.29
C GLN A 142 -5.87 2.27 -0.05
N GLN A 143 -5.23 1.24 -0.61
CA GLN A 143 -4.28 1.35 -1.73
C GLN A 143 -4.63 0.39 -2.88
N ASP A 144 -5.30 0.83 -3.95
CA ASP A 144 -5.83 2.20 -4.21
C ASP A 144 -7.32 2.32 -3.94
N ALA A 145 -7.76 3.46 -3.43
CA ALA A 145 -9.18 3.80 -3.28
C ALA A 145 -9.80 4.36 -4.56
N ILE A 146 -8.97 4.99 -5.39
CA ILE A 146 -9.34 5.57 -6.68
C ILE A 146 -8.17 5.40 -7.66
N VAL A 147 -8.47 5.00 -8.88
CA VAL A 147 -7.45 4.71 -9.89
C VAL A 147 -8.00 4.98 -11.29
N SER A 148 -7.20 5.64 -12.12
CA SER A 148 -7.52 5.90 -13.53
C SER A 148 -6.88 4.88 -14.47
N PHE A 149 -7.64 4.47 -15.49
CA PHE A 149 -7.15 3.62 -16.58
C PHE A 149 -8.05 3.74 -17.82
N GLY A 150 -7.45 3.78 -19.01
CA GLY A 150 -8.19 3.68 -20.28
C GLY A 150 -9.24 4.77 -20.51
N GLY A 151 -9.01 6.00 -20.03
CA GLY A 151 -9.97 7.11 -20.15
C GLY A 151 -11.15 7.04 -19.17
N TYR A 152 -11.11 6.13 -18.21
CA TYR A 152 -12.05 6.04 -17.09
C TYR A 152 -11.31 6.16 -15.78
N GLN A 153 -12.07 6.52 -14.75
CA GLN A 153 -11.64 6.50 -13.36
C GLN A 153 -12.57 5.61 -12.55
N TYR A 154 -11.98 4.81 -11.66
CA TYR A 154 -12.63 3.78 -10.87
C TYR A 154 -12.40 4.06 -9.39
N THR A 155 -13.41 3.85 -8.56
CA THR A 155 -13.30 4.00 -7.10
C THR A 155 -14.26 3.09 -6.39
N ALA A 156 -13.92 2.69 -5.15
CA ALA A 156 -14.77 1.89 -4.31
C ALA A 156 -14.84 2.42 -2.89
N PHE A 157 -16.00 2.27 -2.26
CA PHE A 157 -16.27 2.71 -0.89
C PHE A 157 -17.36 1.87 -0.25
N TRP A 158 -17.36 1.79 1.07
CA TRP A 158 -18.45 1.23 1.87
C TRP A 158 -19.62 2.20 1.93
N ASN A 159 -20.82 1.76 1.56
CA ASN A 159 -22.02 2.55 1.80
C ASN A 159 -22.62 2.34 3.21
N THR A 160 -23.62 3.13 3.56
CA THR A 160 -24.36 3.03 4.83
C THR A 160 -25.09 1.71 5.05
N ASN A 161 -25.29 0.91 3.99
CA ASN A 161 -25.78 -0.48 4.10
C ASN A 161 -24.65 -1.49 4.33
N ARG A 162 -23.41 -1.02 4.52
CA ARG A 162 -22.19 -1.81 4.67
C ARG A 162 -21.81 -2.62 3.44
N ASN A 163 -22.30 -2.27 2.26
CA ASN A 163 -21.93 -2.95 1.02
C ASN A 163 -20.77 -2.22 0.34
N VAL A 164 -19.92 -2.96 -0.36
CA VAL A 164 -18.96 -2.38 -1.29
C VAL A 164 -19.72 -1.76 -2.46
N VAL A 165 -19.61 -0.44 -2.63
CA VAL A 165 -20.01 0.27 -3.84
C VAL A 165 -18.82 0.33 -4.76
N LEU A 166 -19.00 -0.06 -6.01
CA LEU A 166 -18.02 0.17 -7.07
C LEU A 166 -18.57 1.21 -8.04
N ALA A 167 -17.75 2.21 -8.34
CA ALA A 167 -18.12 3.33 -9.19
C ALA A 167 -17.09 3.56 -10.29
N ARG A 168 -17.56 3.95 -11.48
CA ARG A 168 -16.71 4.46 -12.56
C ARG A 168 -17.26 5.75 -13.15
N ARG A 169 -16.40 6.58 -13.72
CA ARG A 169 -16.80 7.69 -14.60
C ARG A 169 -15.83 7.83 -15.75
N ARG A 170 -16.31 8.39 -16.86
CA ARG A 170 -15.46 8.75 -18.00
C ARG A 170 -14.67 10.01 -17.67
N LEU A 171 -13.38 10.01 -17.93
CA LEU A 171 -12.53 11.20 -17.84
C LEU A 171 -12.66 12.04 -19.12
N PRO A 172 -12.40 13.36 -19.05
CA PRO A 172 -12.36 14.19 -20.25
C PRO A 172 -11.25 13.70 -21.20
N SER A 173 -11.47 13.84 -22.50
CA SER A 173 -10.47 13.48 -23.53
C SER A 173 -9.29 14.45 -23.59
N SER A 174 -9.36 15.58 -22.88
CA SER A 174 -8.33 16.61 -22.83
C SER A 174 -8.26 17.20 -21.41
N PRO A 175 -7.07 17.61 -20.94
CA PRO A 175 -6.94 18.29 -19.65
C PRO A 175 -7.84 19.53 -19.53
N GLY A 176 -8.30 19.82 -18.31
CA GLY A 176 -9.21 20.92 -17.97
C GLY A 176 -10.68 20.65 -18.32
N GLY A 177 -11.01 19.50 -18.91
CA GLY A 177 -12.39 19.12 -19.19
C GLY A 177 -13.15 18.62 -17.96
N ALA A 178 -14.47 18.70 -17.99
CA ALA A 178 -15.30 18.09 -16.95
C ALA A 178 -15.40 16.57 -17.14
N ALA A 179 -15.17 15.81 -16.07
CA ALA A 179 -15.43 14.37 -16.06
C ALA A 179 -16.94 14.06 -16.16
N GLY A 180 -17.27 12.89 -16.68
CA GLY A 180 -18.65 12.40 -16.76
C GLY A 180 -19.26 12.08 -15.39
N ALA A 181 -20.56 11.76 -15.40
CA ALA A 181 -21.25 11.33 -14.18
C ALA A 181 -20.77 9.96 -13.70
N TRP A 182 -20.78 9.76 -12.39
CA TRP A 182 -20.47 8.46 -11.77
C TRP A 182 -21.57 7.42 -12.02
N GLN A 183 -21.18 6.29 -12.59
CA GLN A 183 -21.98 5.07 -12.73
C GLN A 183 -21.64 4.12 -11.59
N LYS A 184 -22.64 3.66 -10.83
CA LYS A 184 -22.43 2.93 -9.57
C LYS A 184 -23.33 1.71 -9.47
N PHE A 185 -22.83 0.68 -8.82
CA PHE A 185 -23.63 -0.42 -8.28
C PHE A 185 -22.99 -0.90 -6.97
N ASP A 186 -23.72 -1.65 -6.17
CA ASP A 186 -23.18 -2.23 -4.93
C ASP A 186 -23.37 -3.74 -4.87
N PHE A 187 -22.34 -4.42 -4.38
CA PHE A 187 -22.35 -5.86 -4.17
C PHE A 187 -23.20 -6.22 -2.95
N LYS A 188 -24.03 -7.25 -3.06
CA LYS A 188 -24.99 -7.64 -1.99
C LYS A 188 -24.64 -8.94 -1.27
N ASP A 189 -23.58 -9.59 -1.72
CA ASP A 189 -23.08 -10.89 -1.26
C ASP A 189 -22.06 -10.77 -0.12
N HIS A 190 -21.66 -9.55 0.28
CA HIS A 190 -20.78 -9.29 1.41
C HIS A 190 -21.12 -7.97 2.09
N ARG A 191 -20.98 -7.91 3.41
CA ARG A 191 -21.11 -6.68 4.20
C ARG A 191 -19.89 -6.49 5.08
N LEU A 192 -19.47 -5.24 5.28
CA LEU A 192 -18.43 -4.87 6.24
C LEU A 192 -18.70 -5.54 7.59
N SER A 193 -17.75 -6.38 8.02
CA SER A 193 -17.92 -7.29 9.14
C SER A 193 -17.90 -6.62 10.52
N ALA A 194 -17.17 -5.51 10.65
CA ALA A 194 -16.94 -4.82 11.93
C ALA A 194 -16.85 -3.30 11.75
N ASP A 195 -16.97 -2.57 12.86
CA ASP A 195 -16.72 -1.13 12.90
C ASP A 195 -15.22 -0.82 13.02
N ASP A 196 -14.47 -1.25 12.01
CA ASP A 196 -13.02 -1.23 11.99
C ASP A 196 -12.48 -0.51 10.76
N ALA A 197 -11.72 0.57 10.95
CA ALA A 197 -11.13 1.35 9.86
C ALA A 197 -10.01 0.60 9.13
N HIS A 198 -9.48 -0.49 9.69
CA HIS A 198 -8.56 -1.39 8.97
C HIS A 198 -9.22 -2.04 7.75
N ASN A 199 -10.54 -2.21 7.79
CA ASN A 199 -11.34 -2.97 6.82
C ASN A 199 -11.64 -2.16 5.55
N THR A 200 -10.62 -1.50 5.01
CA THR A 200 -10.66 -0.68 3.78
C THR A 200 -10.94 -1.53 2.52
N ILE A 201 -11.06 -0.87 1.35
CA ILE A 201 -11.19 -1.52 0.04
C ILE A 201 -10.03 -1.08 -0.86
N SER A 202 -9.23 -2.04 -1.31
CA SER A 202 -8.12 -1.81 -2.24
C SER A 202 -8.50 -2.25 -3.66
N LEU A 203 -8.24 -1.39 -4.64
CA LEU A 203 -8.41 -1.65 -6.06
C LEU A 203 -7.07 -1.99 -6.71
N GLY A 204 -7.09 -2.97 -7.63
CA GLY A 204 -5.96 -3.33 -8.48
C GLY A 204 -6.37 -3.42 -9.93
N ILE A 205 -5.52 -2.93 -10.83
CA ILE A 205 -5.76 -2.97 -12.28
C ILE A 205 -4.75 -3.92 -12.91
N ALA A 206 -5.22 -4.86 -13.73
CA ALA A 206 -4.37 -5.66 -14.60
C ALA A 206 -4.59 -5.21 -16.06
N PRO A 207 -3.72 -4.33 -16.61
CA PRO A 207 -3.90 -3.79 -17.96
C PRO A 207 -3.92 -4.86 -19.06
N GLY A 208 -3.09 -5.90 -18.93
CA GLY A 208 -2.87 -6.92 -19.96
C GLY A 208 -4.13 -7.69 -20.35
N ASP A 209 -5.03 -7.95 -19.40
CA ASP A 209 -6.33 -8.57 -19.68
C ASP A 209 -7.54 -7.67 -19.37
N GLY A 210 -7.28 -6.44 -18.92
CA GLY A 210 -8.30 -5.46 -18.58
C GLY A 210 -9.19 -5.88 -17.42
N THR A 211 -8.68 -6.66 -16.45
CA THR A 211 -9.41 -7.01 -15.23
C THR A 211 -9.23 -5.99 -14.10
N LEU A 212 -10.31 -5.77 -13.34
CA LEU A 212 -10.31 -5.00 -12.10
C LEU A 212 -10.39 -5.95 -10.90
N HIS A 213 -9.48 -5.79 -9.95
CA HIS A 213 -9.31 -6.62 -8.76
C HIS A 213 -9.70 -5.82 -7.51
N LEU A 214 -10.34 -6.49 -6.56
CA LEU A 214 -10.76 -5.89 -5.29
C LEU A 214 -10.37 -6.81 -4.13
N ALA A 215 -9.81 -6.23 -3.08
CA ALA A 215 -9.60 -6.87 -1.79
C ALA A 215 -10.15 -5.94 -0.69
N PHE A 216 -10.92 -6.48 0.25
CA PHE A 216 -11.62 -5.65 1.24
C PHE A 216 -11.91 -6.38 2.56
N ASP A 217 -12.23 -5.62 3.61
CA ASP A 217 -12.71 -6.14 4.90
C ASP A 217 -11.69 -7.04 5.61
N HIS A 218 -10.50 -6.48 5.87
CA HIS A 218 -9.34 -7.20 6.39
C HIS A 218 -8.71 -6.58 7.63
N HIS A 219 -8.84 -7.28 8.77
CA HIS A 219 -7.99 -7.12 9.94
C HIS A 219 -7.79 -8.50 10.56
N GLY A 220 -6.64 -9.14 10.30
CA GLY A 220 -6.39 -10.54 10.69
C GLY A 220 -7.40 -11.54 10.09
N SER A 221 -7.97 -11.25 8.93
CA SER A 221 -9.14 -11.97 8.40
C SER A 221 -8.80 -12.95 7.28
N PRO A 222 -9.65 -13.95 6.97
CA PRO A 222 -9.59 -14.63 5.68
C PRO A 222 -9.64 -13.63 4.53
N LEU A 223 -9.01 -13.95 3.40
CA LEU A 223 -9.10 -13.10 2.23
C LEU A 223 -10.57 -12.91 1.81
N HIS A 224 -11.00 -11.68 1.51
CA HIS A 224 -12.18 -11.38 0.72
C HIS A 224 -11.72 -10.71 -0.56
N TYR A 225 -11.65 -11.49 -1.62
CA TYR A 225 -11.16 -11.07 -2.93
C TYR A 225 -12.22 -11.32 -3.99
N ARG A 226 -12.30 -10.43 -4.96
CA ARG A 226 -13.03 -10.66 -6.22
C ARG A 226 -12.33 -9.96 -7.37
N ARG A 227 -12.63 -10.40 -8.59
CA ARG A 227 -12.16 -9.75 -9.82
C ARG A 227 -13.28 -9.63 -10.84
N SER A 228 -13.11 -8.74 -11.81
CA SER A 228 -13.99 -8.67 -12.97
C SER A 228 -13.70 -9.79 -13.98
N VAL A 229 -14.59 -9.93 -14.95
CA VAL A 229 -14.30 -10.57 -16.24
C VAL A 229 -13.20 -9.79 -16.99
N ALA A 230 -12.48 -10.48 -17.87
CA ALA A 230 -11.51 -9.87 -18.77
C ALA A 230 -12.18 -8.86 -19.71
N GLY A 231 -11.43 -7.83 -20.10
CA GLY A 231 -11.90 -6.76 -20.98
C GLY A 231 -12.72 -5.67 -20.29
N LEU A 232 -13.04 -5.77 -18.99
CA LEU A 232 -13.85 -4.75 -18.31
C LEU A 232 -13.24 -3.35 -18.44
N LEU A 233 -11.92 -3.26 -18.33
CA LEU A 233 -11.16 -2.01 -18.33
C LEU A 233 -10.67 -1.60 -19.73
N THR A 234 -10.44 -2.55 -20.63
CA THR A 234 -9.88 -2.33 -21.98
C THR A 234 -10.96 -2.27 -23.08
N ASP A 235 -12.16 -2.78 -22.81
CA ASP A 235 -13.35 -2.68 -23.66
C ASP A 235 -14.59 -2.20 -22.86
N PRO A 236 -14.50 -1.02 -22.21
CA PRO A 236 -15.49 -0.56 -21.22
C PRO A 236 -16.87 -0.22 -21.80
N GLU A 237 -16.97 -0.12 -23.12
CA GLU A 237 -18.22 0.18 -23.86
C GLU A 237 -19.01 -1.09 -24.20
N ASN A 238 -18.34 -2.24 -24.37
CA ASN A 238 -19.01 -3.50 -24.71
C ASN A 238 -19.13 -4.45 -23.51
N VAL A 239 -18.27 -4.33 -22.50
CA VAL A 239 -18.39 -5.09 -21.25
C VAL A 239 -19.32 -4.37 -20.28
N ALA A 240 -20.36 -5.08 -19.80
CA ALA A 240 -21.36 -4.51 -18.91
C ALA A 240 -20.75 -4.06 -17.58
N TRP A 241 -21.07 -2.84 -17.15
CA TRP A 241 -20.75 -2.33 -15.81
C TRP A 241 -21.83 -2.73 -14.80
N ALA A 242 -21.72 -3.95 -14.28
CA ALA A 242 -22.68 -4.51 -13.33
C ALA A 242 -22.01 -5.52 -12.40
N ALA A 243 -22.65 -5.80 -11.26
CA ALA A 243 -22.17 -6.79 -10.30
C ALA A 243 -21.98 -8.20 -10.91
N ALA A 244 -22.78 -8.55 -11.93
CA ALA A 244 -22.67 -9.83 -12.65
C ALA A 244 -21.38 -9.97 -13.49
N SER A 245 -20.66 -8.87 -13.74
CA SER A 245 -19.35 -8.87 -14.41
C SER A 245 -18.20 -9.17 -13.47
N PHE A 246 -18.47 -9.55 -12.22
CA PHE A 246 -17.47 -9.86 -11.20
C PHE A 246 -17.73 -11.22 -10.58
N SER A 247 -16.66 -11.85 -10.11
CA SER A 247 -16.75 -13.08 -9.34
C SER A 247 -17.47 -12.86 -8.00
N ALA A 248 -17.95 -13.96 -7.41
CA ALA A 248 -18.29 -14.00 -5.99
C ALA A 248 -17.04 -13.72 -5.14
N VAL A 249 -17.26 -13.38 -3.86
CA VAL A 249 -16.16 -13.27 -2.88
C VAL A 249 -15.47 -14.61 -2.70
N SER A 250 -14.14 -14.60 -2.78
CA SER A 250 -13.29 -15.76 -2.59
C SER A 250 -12.27 -15.51 -1.48
N SER A 251 -11.98 -16.57 -0.73
CA SER A 251 -10.86 -16.62 0.23
C SER A 251 -9.54 -17.08 -0.37
N ALA A 252 -9.53 -17.39 -1.67
CA ALA A 252 -8.35 -17.74 -2.42
C ALA A 252 -8.20 -16.75 -3.57
N LEU A 253 -6.96 -16.42 -3.89
CA LEU A 253 -6.64 -15.77 -5.16
C LEU A 253 -6.90 -16.77 -6.30
N GLU A 254 -7.37 -16.29 -7.45
CA GLU A 254 -7.62 -17.13 -8.63
C GLU A 254 -6.36 -17.93 -8.99
N GLY A 255 -6.48 -19.26 -9.13
CA GLY A 255 -5.34 -20.13 -9.44
C GLY A 255 -4.36 -20.39 -8.29
N SER A 256 -4.63 -19.87 -7.08
CA SER A 256 -3.77 -20.02 -5.90
C SER A 256 -4.50 -20.68 -4.72
N THR A 257 -3.85 -20.72 -3.56
CA THR A 257 -4.40 -21.28 -2.32
C THR A 257 -5.19 -20.24 -1.52
N ARG A 258 -5.93 -20.74 -0.51
CA ARG A 258 -6.61 -19.89 0.47
C ARG A 258 -5.58 -19.08 1.26
N VAL A 259 -5.87 -17.80 1.47
CA VAL A 259 -5.06 -16.88 2.27
C VAL A 259 -5.85 -16.46 3.52
N THR A 260 -5.18 -16.44 4.66
CA THR A 260 -5.75 -16.12 5.99
C THR A 260 -4.90 -15.11 6.72
N LEU A 261 -5.45 -14.50 7.79
CA LEU A 261 -4.76 -13.48 8.60
C LEU A 261 -4.33 -12.24 7.80
N VAL A 262 -5.09 -11.90 6.77
CA VAL A 262 -4.80 -10.78 5.87
C VAL A 262 -5.12 -9.46 6.57
N THR A 263 -4.19 -8.51 6.44
CA THR A 263 -4.39 -7.08 6.73
C THR A 263 -3.68 -6.25 5.65
N TYR A 264 -4.23 -5.08 5.29
CA TYR A 264 -3.63 -4.12 4.34
C TYR A 264 -3.24 -4.67 2.96
N PRO A 265 -4.17 -5.33 2.23
CA PRO A 265 -3.88 -5.71 0.85
C PRO A 265 -3.61 -4.45 0.01
N ARG A 266 -2.56 -4.48 -0.82
CA ARG A 266 -2.24 -3.43 -1.79
C ARG A 266 -1.86 -4.04 -3.12
N PHE A 267 -2.43 -3.48 -4.18
CA PHE A 267 -2.16 -3.90 -5.54
C PHE A 267 -1.11 -2.98 -6.16
N VAL A 268 -0.17 -3.54 -6.91
CA VAL A 268 0.87 -2.77 -7.59
C VAL A 268 0.98 -3.22 -9.04
N THR A 269 0.48 -2.39 -9.95
CA THR A 269 0.50 -2.64 -11.39
C THR A 269 1.93 -2.62 -11.90
N GLU A 270 2.32 -3.66 -12.62
CA GLU A 270 3.64 -3.74 -13.23
C GLU A 270 3.74 -2.81 -14.46
N PRO A 271 4.87 -2.11 -14.63
CA PRO A 271 5.19 -1.36 -15.84
C PRO A 271 5.26 -2.28 -17.06
N GLY A 272 4.30 -2.17 -17.97
CA GLY A 272 4.12 -3.10 -19.08
C GLY A 272 2.72 -3.71 -19.06
N GLY A 273 2.17 -3.90 -17.86
CA GLY A 273 0.79 -4.28 -17.64
C GLY A 273 0.52 -5.78 -17.76
N GLU A 274 1.56 -6.58 -17.95
CA GLU A 274 1.45 -8.04 -18.06
C GLU A 274 1.29 -8.70 -16.69
N LYS A 275 1.78 -8.02 -15.65
CA LYS A 275 1.72 -8.49 -14.27
C LYS A 275 0.96 -7.52 -13.36
N LEU A 276 0.40 -8.07 -12.29
CA LEU A 276 -0.11 -7.28 -11.17
C LEU A 276 0.40 -7.92 -9.88
N LEU A 277 1.06 -7.14 -9.02
CA LEU A 277 1.47 -7.63 -7.71
C LEU A 277 0.37 -7.38 -6.68
N LEU A 278 0.29 -8.27 -5.70
CA LEU A 278 -0.46 -8.07 -4.46
C LEU A 278 0.51 -8.24 -3.30
N SER A 279 0.62 -7.23 -2.45
CA SER A 279 1.29 -7.37 -1.16
C SER A 279 0.27 -7.24 -0.03
N ALA A 280 0.45 -8.01 1.03
CA ALA A 280 -0.37 -7.92 2.22
C ALA A 280 0.42 -8.37 3.44
N ARG A 281 0.06 -7.81 4.60
CA ARG A 281 0.55 -8.29 5.89
C ARG A 281 -0.25 -9.53 6.30
N ILE A 282 0.46 -10.61 6.59
CA ILE A 282 -0.11 -11.88 7.06
C ILE A 282 0.30 -12.07 8.52
N GLY A 283 -0.68 -12.18 9.41
CA GLY A 283 -0.46 -12.33 10.84
C GLY A 283 -1.22 -11.31 11.68
N GLU A 284 -0.84 -11.20 12.94
CA GLU A 284 -1.49 -10.37 13.96
C GLU A 284 -0.66 -9.11 14.27
N SER A 285 -1.25 -8.18 15.05
CA SER A 285 -0.53 -7.03 15.56
C SER A 285 0.60 -7.46 16.52
N GLY A 286 1.81 -6.95 16.28
CA GLY A 286 3.04 -7.35 16.95
C GLY A 286 3.68 -8.64 16.40
N SER A 287 3.10 -9.29 15.39
CA SER A 287 3.61 -10.56 14.84
C SER A 287 2.99 -10.83 13.46
N GLY A 288 3.56 -10.22 12.42
CA GLY A 288 3.02 -10.37 11.07
C GLY A 288 4.01 -9.98 9.98
N ASP A 289 4.01 -10.79 8.93
CA ASP A 289 4.98 -10.82 7.84
C ASP A 289 4.42 -10.17 6.60
N GLU A 290 5.27 -9.58 5.76
CA GLU A 290 4.85 -9.07 4.46
C GLU A 290 5.04 -10.13 3.40
N HIS A 291 3.94 -10.46 2.71
CA HIS A 291 3.91 -11.44 1.63
C HIS A 291 3.65 -10.79 0.28
N LEU A 292 4.07 -11.47 -0.79
CA LEU A 292 3.92 -11.03 -2.17
C LEU A 292 3.33 -12.15 -3.04
N TRP A 293 2.38 -11.78 -3.89
CA TRP A 293 1.81 -12.58 -4.96
C TRP A 293 1.94 -11.84 -6.29
N GLU A 294 2.02 -12.60 -7.38
CA GLU A 294 2.07 -12.08 -8.75
C GLU A 294 0.91 -12.68 -9.55
N TYR A 295 0.09 -11.81 -10.13
CA TYR A 295 -0.90 -12.14 -11.15
C TYR A 295 -0.26 -12.09 -12.52
N ASP A 296 -0.59 -13.06 -13.36
CA ASP A 296 -0.18 -13.11 -14.76
C ASP A 296 -1.42 -12.95 -15.66
N ALA A 297 -1.44 -11.87 -16.44
CA ALA A 297 -2.58 -11.54 -17.31
C ALA A 297 -2.78 -12.53 -18.47
N THR A 298 -1.74 -13.30 -18.85
CA THR A 298 -1.84 -14.32 -19.90
C THR A 298 -2.50 -15.59 -19.37
N THR A 299 -2.15 -16.00 -18.16
CA THR A 299 -2.70 -17.23 -17.54
C THR A 299 -3.96 -16.96 -16.72
N HIS A 300 -4.26 -15.69 -16.45
CA HIS A 300 -5.33 -15.21 -15.57
C HIS A 300 -5.29 -15.78 -14.16
N ALA A 301 -4.09 -16.06 -13.64
CA ALA A 301 -3.89 -16.72 -12.36
C ALA A 301 -2.84 -16.00 -11.50
N TRP A 302 -3.01 -16.12 -10.18
CA TRP A 302 -2.05 -15.67 -9.18
C TRP A 302 -1.09 -16.78 -8.80
N THR A 303 0.18 -16.42 -8.63
CA THR A 303 1.22 -17.26 -8.05
C THR A 303 1.70 -16.63 -6.74
N SER A 304 1.85 -17.44 -5.69
CA SER A 304 2.49 -16.99 -4.44
C SER A 304 3.99 -16.93 -4.63
N LEU A 305 4.59 -15.73 -4.48
CA LEU A 305 6.04 -15.59 -4.41
C LEU A 305 6.54 -15.88 -2.99
N GLY A 306 5.75 -15.54 -1.98
CA GLY A 306 6.02 -15.83 -0.57
C GLY A 306 6.33 -14.58 0.25
N GLU A 307 6.89 -14.81 1.43
CA GLU A 307 7.31 -13.77 2.37
C GLU A 307 8.55 -13.02 1.88
N TYR A 308 8.63 -11.71 2.14
CA TYR A 308 9.83 -10.91 1.83
C TYR A 308 10.31 -10.04 3.00
N ILE A 309 9.45 -9.70 3.95
CA ILE A 309 9.83 -9.08 5.23
C ILE A 309 9.24 -9.90 6.37
N GLU A 310 10.11 -10.33 7.27
CA GLU A 310 9.78 -11.12 8.46
C GLU A 310 9.46 -10.18 9.63
N GLY A 311 8.37 -10.46 10.33
CA GLY A 311 7.99 -9.78 11.57
C GLY A 311 7.50 -10.73 12.68
N THR A 312 6.98 -11.91 12.32
CA THR A 312 6.37 -12.86 13.25
C THR A 312 7.33 -13.36 14.33
N ASP A 313 8.48 -13.92 13.93
CA ASP A 313 9.52 -14.43 14.82
C ASP A 313 10.27 -13.28 15.52
N ALA A 314 10.37 -12.12 14.87
CA ALA A 314 10.94 -10.91 15.45
C ALA A 314 10.05 -10.26 16.53
N SER A 315 8.79 -10.70 16.67
CA SER A 315 7.77 -10.05 17.51
C SER A 315 7.64 -8.55 17.20
N MET A 316 7.59 -8.23 15.91
CA MET A 316 7.61 -6.87 15.38
C MET A 316 6.74 -6.80 14.11
N ASN A 317 6.35 -5.61 13.66
CA ASN A 317 5.76 -5.47 12.33
C ASN A 317 6.50 -4.42 11.49
N ALA A 318 6.68 -4.74 10.21
CA ALA A 318 6.88 -3.73 9.19
C ALA A 318 5.55 -3.03 8.90
N TYR A 319 5.60 -1.72 8.70
CA TYR A 319 4.47 -0.95 8.24
C TYR A 319 4.87 -0.11 7.03
N LEU A 320 4.53 -0.61 5.84
CA LEU A 320 4.92 0.03 4.59
C LEU A 320 4.25 1.40 4.39
N HIS A 321 5.07 2.42 4.20
CA HIS A 321 4.69 3.72 3.67
C HIS A 321 4.33 3.64 2.19
N GLY A 322 4.93 2.70 1.45
CA GLY A 322 4.51 2.34 0.10
C GLY A 322 5.29 1.19 -0.50
N LEU A 323 4.74 0.66 -1.60
CA LEU A 323 5.32 -0.32 -2.49
C LEU A 323 4.93 0.11 -3.91
N ALA A 324 5.88 0.60 -4.70
CA ALA A 324 5.57 1.19 -6.00
C ALA A 324 6.74 1.03 -6.96
N TYR A 325 6.42 0.89 -8.25
CA TYR A 325 7.43 1.00 -9.29
C TYR A 325 7.88 2.45 -9.49
N THR A 326 9.08 2.64 -10.02
CA THR A 326 9.48 3.92 -10.62
C THR A 326 8.44 4.34 -11.66
N ARG A 327 8.03 5.60 -11.63
CA ARG A 327 7.14 6.16 -12.64
C ARG A 327 7.75 5.96 -14.04
N GLY A 328 7.09 5.18 -14.90
CA GLY A 328 7.59 4.82 -16.23
C GLY A 328 8.81 3.89 -16.28
N GLY A 329 9.26 3.33 -15.15
CA GLY A 329 10.43 2.45 -15.05
C GLY A 329 10.12 1.14 -14.31
N ALA A 330 10.99 0.13 -14.45
CA ALA A 330 10.72 -1.24 -13.99
C ALA A 330 11.19 -1.57 -12.56
N ARG A 331 11.86 -0.65 -11.87
CA ARG A 331 12.36 -0.89 -10.50
C ARG A 331 11.22 -0.73 -9.49
N LEU A 332 11.02 -1.75 -8.65
CA LEU A 332 10.08 -1.75 -7.54
C LEU A 332 10.77 -1.24 -6.29
N HIS A 333 10.12 -0.36 -5.54
CA HIS A 333 10.64 0.24 -4.31
C HIS A 333 9.71 -0.06 -3.15
N ALA A 334 10.27 -0.26 -1.96
CA ALA A 334 9.51 -0.35 -0.73
C ALA A 334 10.17 0.50 0.37
N ALA A 335 9.35 1.24 1.13
CA ALA A 335 9.78 1.97 2.31
C ALA A 335 8.81 1.72 3.47
N TRP A 336 9.34 1.56 4.67
CA TRP A 336 8.55 1.22 5.87
C TRP A 336 9.20 1.77 7.14
N CYS A 337 8.45 1.69 8.24
CA CYS A 337 8.98 1.81 9.60
C CYS A 337 8.75 0.49 10.34
N TRP A 338 9.55 0.24 11.37
CA TRP A 338 9.33 -0.86 12.31
C TRP A 338 8.38 -0.44 13.43
N ARG A 339 7.74 -1.43 14.05
CA ARG A 339 7.06 -1.27 15.33
C ARG A 339 7.27 -2.50 16.22
N ASP A 340 7.97 -2.29 17.34
CA ASP A 340 8.36 -3.37 18.27
C ASP A 340 7.20 -3.96 19.08
N THR A 341 6.10 -3.22 19.27
CA THR A 341 4.96 -3.66 20.07
C THR A 341 3.64 -3.20 19.44
N PRO A 342 2.47 -3.65 19.91
CA PRO A 342 1.20 -3.07 19.45
C PRO A 342 1.06 -1.56 19.74
N ASP A 343 1.85 -0.98 20.66
CA ASP A 343 1.81 0.45 20.98
C ASP A 343 2.42 1.29 19.82
N PRO A 344 1.68 2.23 19.21
CA PRO A 344 2.22 3.10 18.16
C PRO A 344 3.38 3.98 18.62
N THR A 345 3.60 4.17 19.93
CA THR A 345 4.79 4.90 20.41
C THR A 345 6.09 4.16 20.12
N THR A 346 6.05 2.86 19.80
CA THR A 346 7.24 2.09 19.45
C THR A 346 7.50 2.04 17.95
N ASN A 347 6.87 2.91 17.14
CA ASN A 347 7.29 3.10 15.75
C ASN A 347 8.69 3.71 15.70
N HIS A 348 9.57 3.19 14.83
CA HIS A 348 10.92 3.73 14.65
C HIS A 348 11.47 3.46 13.24
N ASP A 349 12.50 4.24 12.90
CA ASP A 349 13.24 4.23 11.64
C ASP A 349 12.43 4.53 10.37
N LEU A 350 13.14 5.00 9.34
CA LEU A 350 12.74 4.89 7.95
C LEU A 350 13.69 3.91 7.27
N LEU A 351 13.12 2.85 6.71
CA LEU A 351 13.85 1.79 6.02
C LEU A 351 13.49 1.72 4.55
N TYR A 352 14.40 1.16 3.74
CA TYR A 352 14.22 1.11 2.30
C TYR A 352 14.90 -0.10 1.65
N ILE A 353 14.21 -0.69 0.67
CA ILE A 353 14.72 -1.71 -0.27
C ILE A 353 14.18 -1.45 -1.68
N TYR A 354 14.83 -2.03 -2.68
CA TYR A 354 14.33 -2.08 -4.04
C TYR A 354 14.49 -3.47 -4.67
N SER A 355 13.77 -3.71 -5.76
CA SER A 355 13.84 -4.93 -6.57
C SER A 355 13.81 -4.60 -8.05
N ASP A 356 14.65 -5.27 -8.83
CA ASP A 356 14.74 -5.14 -10.30
C ASP A 356 14.07 -6.32 -11.04
N ASP A 357 13.41 -7.22 -10.31
CA ASP A 357 12.84 -8.48 -10.83
C ASP A 357 11.43 -8.76 -10.28
N HIS A 358 10.64 -7.69 -10.13
CA HIS A 358 9.25 -7.70 -9.66
C HIS A 358 9.08 -8.29 -8.24
N GLY A 359 10.02 -7.96 -7.35
CA GLY A 359 9.98 -8.37 -5.95
C GLY A 359 10.47 -9.79 -5.69
N ARG A 360 11.26 -10.39 -6.59
CA ARG A 360 11.84 -11.74 -6.36
C ARG A 360 13.15 -11.64 -5.56
N THR A 361 13.98 -10.66 -5.85
CA THR A 361 15.17 -10.32 -5.09
C THR A 361 15.14 -8.87 -4.65
N TRP A 362 15.61 -8.63 -3.43
CA TRP A 362 15.59 -7.30 -2.81
C TRP A 362 16.99 -6.85 -2.46
N HIS A 363 17.24 -5.56 -2.66
CA HIS A 363 18.52 -4.90 -2.43
C HIS A 363 18.34 -3.69 -1.52
N ASN A 364 19.32 -3.42 -0.67
CA ASN A 364 19.34 -2.22 0.17
C ASN A 364 19.71 -0.95 -0.64
N SER A 365 19.75 0.22 -0.01
CA SER A 365 20.09 1.49 -0.69
C SER A 365 21.50 1.51 -1.31
N ALA A 366 22.43 0.70 -0.80
CA ALA A 366 23.80 0.55 -1.29
C ALA A 366 23.93 -0.45 -2.47
N GLY A 367 22.86 -1.19 -2.76
CA GLY A 367 22.82 -2.19 -3.82
C GLY A 367 23.22 -3.60 -3.40
N ASP A 368 23.43 -3.87 -2.11
CA ASP A 368 23.66 -5.23 -1.63
C ASP A 368 22.34 -6.00 -1.63
N LYS A 369 22.36 -7.25 -2.11
CA LYS A 369 21.21 -8.14 -2.00
C LYS A 369 20.97 -8.50 -0.54
N VAL A 370 19.76 -8.25 -0.05
CA VAL A 370 19.35 -8.48 1.34
C VAL A 370 18.32 -9.59 1.51
N ALA A 371 17.53 -9.89 0.48
CA ALA A 371 16.49 -10.92 0.56
C ALA A 371 16.17 -11.55 -0.82
N THR A 372 15.51 -12.71 -0.76
CA THR A 372 14.91 -13.44 -1.88
C THR A 372 13.54 -13.89 -1.41
N THR A 373 12.48 -13.37 -2.01
CA THR A 373 11.10 -13.64 -1.61
C THR A 373 10.81 -15.15 -1.59
N GLY A 374 10.22 -15.63 -0.51
CA GLY A 374 9.92 -17.04 -0.28
C GLY A 374 11.11 -17.93 0.12
N ALA A 375 12.33 -17.38 0.23
CA ALA A 375 13.53 -18.16 0.53
C ALA A 375 14.42 -17.56 1.64
N SER A 376 14.58 -16.23 1.68
CA SER A 376 15.33 -15.50 2.71
C SER A 376 14.77 -14.10 2.85
N PHE A 377 14.48 -13.65 4.06
CA PHE A 377 13.66 -12.46 4.30
C PHE A 377 14.47 -11.29 4.82
N VAL A 378 13.96 -10.08 4.63
CA VAL A 378 14.41 -8.92 5.39
C VAL A 378 13.95 -9.12 6.84
N THR A 379 14.87 -8.99 7.79
CA THR A 379 14.59 -9.05 9.23
C THR A 379 15.07 -7.75 9.89
N ARG A 380 14.78 -7.58 11.18
CA ARG A 380 15.30 -6.46 11.99
C ARG A 380 16.83 -6.32 11.90
N ASP A 381 17.53 -7.45 11.88
CA ASP A 381 18.98 -7.51 11.99
C ASP A 381 19.68 -7.48 10.61
N THR A 382 18.91 -7.44 9.52
CA THR A 382 19.45 -7.26 8.17
C THR A 382 20.16 -5.90 8.06
N ALA A 383 21.45 -5.94 7.71
CA ALA A 383 22.27 -4.74 7.66
C ALA A 383 21.91 -3.81 6.47
N GLY A 384 22.11 -2.50 6.68
CA GLY A 384 22.01 -1.50 5.61
C GLY A 384 20.61 -1.07 5.21
N LEU A 385 19.58 -1.43 6.00
CA LEU A 385 18.19 -1.10 5.69
C LEU A 385 17.73 0.28 6.17
N SER A 386 18.18 0.72 7.36
CA SER A 386 17.82 2.03 7.91
C SER A 386 18.51 3.12 7.09
N VAL A 387 17.70 3.89 6.37
CA VAL A 387 18.16 5.04 5.56
C VAL A 387 18.02 6.34 6.31
N TRP A 388 17.15 6.37 7.33
CA TRP A 388 17.09 7.47 8.28
C TRP A 388 16.66 6.99 9.67
N PRO A 389 17.50 7.15 10.70
CA PRO A 389 17.13 6.74 12.04
C PRO A 389 16.10 7.69 12.65
N ILE A 390 15.03 7.12 13.21
CA ILE A 390 14.00 7.84 13.96
C ILE A 390 13.73 7.01 15.21
N GLY A 391 14.01 7.55 16.41
CA GLY A 391 13.79 6.79 17.66
C GLY A 391 12.32 6.48 17.94
N GLN A 392 12.09 5.57 18.89
CA GLN A 392 10.76 5.37 19.49
C GLN A 392 10.34 6.63 20.28
N HIS A 393 9.05 6.74 20.60
CA HIS A 393 8.44 7.85 21.33
C HIS A 393 8.56 9.22 20.63
N ARG A 394 8.88 9.20 19.33
CA ARG A 394 8.98 10.38 18.47
C ARG A 394 7.66 10.76 17.82
N GLY A 395 6.55 10.10 18.13
CA GLY A 395 5.25 10.36 17.50
C GLY A 395 5.22 10.02 16.00
N LEU A 396 6.17 9.18 15.55
CA LEU A 396 6.19 8.65 14.19
C LEU A 396 4.92 7.86 13.93
N ILE A 397 4.20 8.25 12.89
CA ILE A 397 3.05 7.50 12.41
C ILE A 397 3.47 6.60 11.24
N ASN A 398 3.02 5.36 11.28
CA ASN A 398 3.28 4.34 10.27
C ASN A 398 2.38 4.52 9.04
N GLN A 399 2.64 3.84 7.92
CA GLN A 399 1.75 3.79 6.74
C GLN A 399 1.36 5.14 6.11
N GLU A 400 2.20 6.17 6.22
CA GLU A 400 1.92 7.49 5.62
C GLU A 400 1.96 7.48 4.07
N HIS A 401 3.09 7.83 3.41
CA HIS A 401 3.16 7.65 1.96
C HIS A 401 4.58 7.60 1.40
N MET A 402 4.74 6.81 0.33
CA MET A 402 5.90 6.84 -0.56
C MET A 402 5.42 6.98 -2.02
N ALA A 403 6.16 7.75 -2.80
CA ALA A 403 6.01 7.84 -4.26
C ALA A 403 7.40 7.86 -4.91
N VAL A 404 7.50 7.46 -6.18
CA VAL A 404 8.77 7.42 -6.93
C VAL A 404 8.57 8.19 -8.23
N ASP A 405 9.44 9.17 -8.50
CA ASP A 405 9.34 9.98 -9.71
C ASP A 405 9.93 9.28 -10.94
N ALA A 406 9.85 9.94 -12.10
CA ALA A 406 10.30 9.38 -13.37
C ALA A 406 11.84 9.25 -13.44
N SER A 407 12.55 10.10 -12.70
CA SER A 407 14.01 10.03 -12.54
C SER A 407 14.47 8.89 -11.63
N GLY A 408 13.56 8.24 -10.90
CA GLY A 408 13.88 7.18 -9.94
C GLY A 408 14.25 7.68 -8.55
N ARG A 409 13.95 8.94 -8.23
CA ARG A 409 14.04 9.47 -6.86
C ARG A 409 12.87 8.96 -6.04
N VAL A 410 13.17 8.59 -4.80
CA VAL A 410 12.17 8.02 -3.87
C VAL A 410 11.76 9.09 -2.89
N HIS A 411 10.48 9.43 -2.85
CA HIS A 411 9.91 10.46 -1.98
C HIS A 411 9.08 9.79 -0.89
N VAL A 412 9.38 10.05 0.37
CA VAL A 412 8.63 9.55 1.53
C VAL A 412 8.13 10.73 2.35
N LEU A 413 6.83 10.79 2.59
CA LEU A 413 6.23 11.71 3.54
C LEU A 413 6.10 10.98 4.87
N LEU A 414 6.69 11.56 5.91
CA LEU A 414 6.54 11.08 7.29
C LEU A 414 6.16 12.24 8.20
N SER A 415 5.55 11.93 9.33
CA SER A 415 5.24 12.90 10.35
C SER A 415 5.59 12.39 11.73
N HIS A 416 6.36 13.20 12.45
CA HIS A 416 6.89 12.91 13.78
C HIS A 416 7.33 14.21 14.47
N LEU A 417 7.85 14.09 15.70
CA LEU A 417 8.40 15.21 16.47
C LEU A 417 9.67 15.79 15.81
N PRO A 418 9.76 17.11 15.61
CA PRO A 418 11.00 17.78 15.22
C PRO A 418 12.16 17.47 16.17
N ASP A 419 13.41 17.43 15.68
CA ASP A 419 14.58 16.97 16.46
C ASP A 419 14.76 17.69 17.80
N GLY A 420 14.41 18.98 17.88
CA GLY A 420 14.50 19.77 19.12
C GLY A 420 13.41 19.50 20.16
N GLU A 421 12.34 18.78 19.80
CA GLU A 421 11.27 18.40 20.72
C GLU A 421 11.68 17.18 21.55
N ALA A 422 11.31 17.17 22.83
CA ALA A 422 11.52 16.03 23.70
C ALA A 422 10.58 14.85 23.35
N ASP A 423 11.11 13.64 23.50
CA ASP A 423 10.38 12.38 23.34
C ASP A 423 9.15 12.33 24.26
N SER A 424 8.14 11.56 23.85
CA SER A 424 6.96 11.34 24.68
C SER A 424 6.42 9.93 24.57
N ALA A 425 6.34 9.26 25.71
CA ALA A 425 5.68 7.95 25.84
C ALA A 425 4.14 8.03 25.70
N ASN A 426 3.58 9.23 25.45
CA ASN A 426 2.17 9.39 25.12
C ASN A 426 2.05 9.77 23.64
N PHE A 427 1.50 8.85 22.84
CA PHE A 427 1.38 9.05 21.39
C PHE A 427 0.62 10.32 21.03
N THR A 428 -0.54 10.57 21.64
CA THR A 428 -1.36 11.76 21.38
C THR A 428 -0.61 13.06 21.69
N SER A 429 0.15 13.10 22.79
CA SER A 429 0.99 14.24 23.16
C SER A 429 2.12 14.46 22.15
N ALA A 430 2.80 13.39 21.72
CA ALA A 430 3.82 13.46 20.67
C ALA A 430 3.22 13.99 19.35
N ARG A 431 2.07 13.46 18.94
CA ARG A 431 1.36 13.86 17.72
C ARG A 431 0.96 15.33 17.76
N SER A 432 0.48 15.86 18.89
CA SER A 432 0.10 17.29 18.99
C SER A 432 1.24 18.29 18.72
N ARG A 433 2.50 17.84 18.80
CA ARG A 433 3.72 18.62 18.54
C ARG A 433 4.46 18.14 17.28
N SER A 434 3.91 17.19 16.54
CA SER A 434 4.56 16.65 15.34
C SER A 434 4.37 17.57 14.13
N GLU A 435 5.29 17.45 13.18
CA GLU A 435 5.28 18.14 11.89
C GLU A 435 5.46 17.13 10.76
N PHE A 436 5.14 17.54 9.53
CA PHE A 436 5.44 16.75 8.33
C PHE A 436 6.87 16.99 7.85
N PHE A 437 7.49 15.91 7.37
CA PHE A 437 8.82 15.87 6.80
C PHE A 437 8.78 15.12 5.47
N HIS A 438 9.48 15.67 4.48
CA HIS A 438 9.73 15.02 3.21
C HIS A 438 11.15 14.46 3.22
N TYR A 439 11.26 13.16 3.01
CA TYR A 439 12.50 12.45 2.80
C TYR A 439 12.63 12.14 1.32
N VAL A 440 13.79 12.42 0.73
CA VAL A 440 14.06 12.10 -0.67
C VAL A 440 15.37 11.34 -0.79
N ARG A 441 15.32 10.22 -1.51
CA ARG A 441 16.51 9.55 -2.04
C ARG A 441 16.75 10.07 -3.44
N ASP A 442 17.88 10.71 -3.67
CA ASP A 442 18.27 11.14 -5.00
C ASP A 442 18.76 9.93 -5.85
N THR A 443 18.96 10.16 -7.14
CA THR A 443 19.40 9.19 -8.14
C THR A 443 20.78 8.60 -7.84
N ASP A 444 21.63 9.34 -7.13
CA ASP A 444 22.94 8.88 -6.66
C ASP A 444 22.86 8.00 -5.38
N GLY A 445 21.66 7.90 -4.78
CA GLY A 445 21.39 7.15 -3.56
C GLY A 445 21.55 7.93 -2.26
N THR A 446 21.87 9.22 -2.32
CA THR A 446 21.92 10.11 -1.16
C THR A 446 20.52 10.40 -0.64
N TRP A 447 20.32 10.33 0.67
CA TRP A 447 19.08 10.70 1.33
C TRP A 447 19.17 12.10 1.94
N THR A 448 18.15 12.93 1.70
CA THR A 448 17.95 14.21 2.39
C THR A 448 16.58 14.26 3.06
N ARG A 449 16.42 15.18 4.02
CA ARG A 449 15.18 15.43 4.76
C ARG A 449 14.89 16.92 4.79
N HIS A 450 13.66 17.28 4.50
CA HIS A 450 13.15 18.64 4.53
C HIS A 450 11.90 18.72 5.42
N GLY A 451 11.88 19.65 6.36
CA GLY A 451 10.69 19.92 7.16
C GLY A 451 9.72 20.79 6.37
N LEU A 452 8.44 20.42 6.35
CA LEU A 452 7.42 21.21 5.65
C LEU A 452 7.03 22.47 6.45
N GLY A 453 7.35 22.54 7.74
CA GLY A 453 6.88 23.60 8.65
C GLY A 453 5.37 23.54 8.93
N LEU A 454 4.72 22.43 8.56
CA LEU A 454 3.28 22.23 8.71
C LEU A 454 3.00 21.21 9.81
N ARG A 455 2.20 21.60 10.78
CA ARG A 455 1.76 20.74 11.88
C ARG A 455 0.81 19.65 11.40
N VAL A 456 0.90 18.49 12.05
CA VAL A 456 -0.03 17.38 11.84
C VAL A 456 -1.41 17.70 12.41
N ILE A 457 -2.43 17.06 11.86
CA ILE A 457 -3.80 17.11 12.37
C ILE A 457 -4.16 15.73 12.90
N GLN A 458 -4.29 15.61 14.22
CA GLN A 458 -4.62 14.35 14.90
C GLN A 458 -3.64 13.22 14.51
N ASN A 459 -4.17 12.02 14.30
CA ASN A 459 -3.43 10.82 13.91
C ASN A 459 -3.62 10.52 12.42
N PHE A 460 -3.96 11.53 11.62
CA PHE A 460 -4.13 11.36 10.20
C PHE A 460 -2.81 11.46 9.43
N ARG A 461 -2.81 10.91 8.23
CA ARG A 461 -1.65 10.73 7.36
C ARG A 461 -1.83 11.45 6.03
N GLY A 462 -0.76 12.02 5.50
CA GLY A 462 -0.78 12.68 4.20
C GLY A 462 -0.51 11.73 3.01
N LYS A 463 -0.64 12.29 1.80
CA LYS A 463 -0.24 11.65 0.53
C LYS A 463 0.71 12.54 -0.25
N LEU A 464 1.51 11.93 -1.12
CA LEU A 464 2.37 12.62 -2.08
C LEU A 464 1.85 12.42 -3.50
N ALA A 465 1.70 13.51 -4.24
CA ALA A 465 1.49 13.53 -5.68
C ALA A 465 2.73 14.08 -6.38
N ILE A 466 3.06 13.56 -7.57
CA ILE A 466 4.21 13.98 -8.35
C ILE A 466 3.74 14.35 -9.75
N SER A 467 4.02 15.59 -10.16
CA SER A 467 3.70 16.10 -11.50
C SER A 467 4.72 15.64 -12.56
N SER A 468 4.45 15.93 -13.83
CA SER A 468 5.34 15.65 -14.96
C SER A 468 6.65 16.47 -14.93
N THR A 469 6.65 17.61 -14.25
CA THR A 469 7.85 18.43 -13.97
C THR A 469 8.60 17.95 -12.72
N GLU A 470 8.16 16.85 -12.12
CA GLU A 470 8.71 16.26 -10.90
C GLU A 470 8.62 17.18 -9.66
N ASN A 471 7.80 18.24 -9.73
CA ASN A 471 7.30 18.93 -8.55
C ASN A 471 6.48 17.94 -7.70
N VAL A 472 6.70 17.98 -6.39
CA VAL A 472 6.09 17.11 -5.39
C VAL A 472 5.08 17.90 -4.59
N TYR A 473 3.91 17.32 -4.39
CA TYR A 473 2.79 17.92 -3.67
C TYR A 473 2.42 17.05 -2.47
N ALA A 474 2.37 17.61 -1.27
CA ALA A 474 1.87 16.96 -0.07
C ALA A 474 0.40 17.33 0.15
N ILE A 475 -0.48 16.34 0.04
CA ILE A 475 -1.92 16.47 0.33
C ILE A 475 -2.10 16.06 1.79
N LEU A 476 -2.44 17.03 2.66
CA LEU A 476 -2.48 16.82 4.11
C LEU A 476 -3.90 16.49 4.62
N PRO A 477 -4.04 15.91 5.83
CA PRO A 477 -5.32 15.47 6.43
C PRO A 477 -6.40 16.51 6.79
N ASP A 478 -6.20 17.75 6.39
CA ASP A 478 -7.21 18.78 6.44
C ASP A 478 -7.42 19.43 5.06
N LEU A 479 -6.85 18.82 4.02
CA LEU A 479 -6.78 19.31 2.64
C LEU A 479 -6.00 20.61 2.48
N ARG A 480 -5.03 20.88 3.37
CA ARG A 480 -3.91 21.73 3.01
C ARG A 480 -3.07 21.02 1.96
N ILE A 481 -2.67 21.72 0.91
CA ILE A 481 -1.79 21.20 -0.14
C ILE A 481 -0.55 22.07 -0.17
N ALA A 482 0.61 21.45 0.04
CA ALA A 482 1.91 22.10 -0.05
C ALA A 482 2.70 21.53 -1.22
N GLY A 483 3.64 22.31 -1.80
CA GLY A 483 4.46 21.88 -2.91
C GLY A 483 5.94 22.21 -2.74
N ALA A 484 6.79 21.39 -3.36
CA ALA A 484 8.24 21.59 -3.46
C ALA A 484 8.75 21.19 -4.85
N SER A 485 9.90 21.74 -5.23
CA SER A 485 10.46 21.59 -6.59
C SER A 485 11.81 20.88 -6.59
N PRO A 486 12.15 20.09 -7.63
CA PRO A 486 13.51 19.59 -7.80
C PRO A 486 14.54 20.70 -8.00
N SER A 487 14.12 21.92 -8.37
CA SER A 487 15.02 23.03 -8.71
C SER A 487 15.94 23.48 -7.57
N ASP A 488 15.53 23.29 -6.32
CA ASP A 488 16.34 23.52 -5.12
C ASP A 488 16.60 22.23 -4.32
N GLY A 489 16.40 21.07 -4.96
CA GLY A 489 16.51 19.76 -4.30
C GLY A 489 15.38 19.51 -3.29
N TYR A 490 14.19 20.06 -3.52
CA TYR A 490 13.01 19.96 -2.64
C TYR A 490 13.20 20.65 -1.27
N ALA A 491 14.14 21.59 -1.18
CA ALA A 491 14.48 22.22 0.08
C ALA A 491 13.40 23.17 0.59
N THR A 492 12.69 23.82 -0.31
CA THR A 492 11.64 24.80 0.02
C THR A 492 10.26 24.21 -0.21
N TRP A 493 9.44 24.23 0.84
CA TRP A 493 8.03 23.84 0.80
C TRP A 493 7.12 25.05 0.96
N GLU A 494 6.16 25.20 0.06
CA GLU A 494 5.18 26.29 0.07
C GLU A 494 3.77 25.74 0.26
N LEU A 495 2.96 26.40 1.12
CA LEU A 495 1.52 26.09 1.22
C LEU A 495 0.81 26.72 0.02
N LEU A 496 0.32 25.89 -0.90
CA LEU A 496 -0.26 26.31 -2.18
C LEU A 496 -1.79 26.45 -2.11
N ASP A 497 -2.46 25.56 -1.36
CA ASP A 497 -3.90 25.62 -1.13
C ASP A 497 -4.23 25.27 0.32
N ALA A 498 -5.19 26.01 0.89
CA ALA A 498 -5.82 25.70 2.18
C ALA A 498 -7.29 26.13 2.19
N ALA A 499 -7.91 26.29 1.02
CA ALA A 499 -9.25 26.87 0.90
C ALA A 499 -10.32 25.98 1.56
N ASP A 500 -10.08 24.66 1.54
CA ASP A 500 -10.95 23.63 2.13
C ASP A 500 -10.48 23.14 3.51
N ALA A 501 -9.53 23.84 4.14
CA ALA A 501 -8.93 23.45 5.41
C ALA A 501 -10.00 23.07 6.46
N GLY A 502 -10.00 21.80 6.88
CA GLY A 502 -10.87 21.28 7.93
C GLY A 502 -12.27 20.84 7.49
N ARG A 503 -12.65 21.00 6.22
CA ARG A 503 -13.93 20.48 5.67
C ARG A 503 -14.02 18.96 5.71
N PHE A 504 -12.88 18.29 5.62
CA PHE A 504 -12.77 16.84 5.54
C PHE A 504 -12.29 16.22 6.86
N PHE A 505 -12.44 14.91 6.97
CA PHE A 505 -12.02 14.10 8.10
C PHE A 505 -11.40 12.80 7.58
N SER A 506 -10.39 12.28 8.29
CA SER A 506 -9.57 11.12 7.89
C SER A 506 -8.37 11.48 7.00
N ASP A 507 -7.82 10.50 6.30
CA ASP A 507 -6.68 10.64 5.39
C ASP A 507 -7.17 10.95 3.97
N PRO A 508 -6.49 11.83 3.21
CA PRO A 508 -6.82 12.06 1.81
C PRO A 508 -6.37 10.86 0.97
N LEU A 509 -7.14 10.57 -0.08
CA LEU A 509 -6.85 9.50 -1.03
C LEU A 509 -6.65 10.12 -2.41
N ILE A 510 -5.67 9.66 -3.17
CA ILE A 510 -5.31 10.27 -4.46
C ILE A 510 -5.31 9.25 -5.58
N ASP A 511 -5.59 9.72 -6.80
CA ASP A 511 -5.43 8.94 -8.02
C ASP A 511 -4.02 9.18 -8.60
N ALA A 512 -3.03 8.44 -8.08
CA ALA A 512 -1.65 8.55 -8.56
C ALA A 512 -1.52 8.09 -10.02
N ALA A 513 -2.32 7.12 -10.47
CA ALA A 513 -2.29 6.62 -11.85
C ALA A 513 -2.73 7.69 -12.87
N ARG A 514 -3.64 8.61 -12.50
CA ARG A 514 -4.00 9.73 -13.38
C ARG A 514 -2.83 10.66 -13.66
N LEU A 515 -1.95 10.84 -12.66
CA LEU A 515 -0.77 11.68 -12.77
C LEU A 515 0.24 11.15 -13.79
N GLU A 516 0.19 9.86 -14.10
CA GLU A 516 1.05 9.23 -15.11
C GLU A 516 0.85 9.79 -16.52
N THR A 517 -0.36 10.24 -16.82
CA THR A 517 -0.76 10.65 -18.18
C THR A 517 -1.15 12.12 -18.30
N SER A 518 -1.29 12.82 -17.17
CA SER A 518 -1.70 14.22 -17.10
C SER A 518 -1.27 14.84 -15.77
N ASP A 519 -1.09 16.16 -15.70
CA ASP A 519 -0.92 16.87 -14.43
C ASP A 519 -2.26 17.18 -13.75
N GLU A 520 -3.19 16.23 -13.75
CA GLU A 520 -4.49 16.35 -13.11
C GLU A 520 -4.60 15.40 -11.91
N LEU A 521 -4.77 15.98 -10.72
CA LEU A 521 -4.92 15.24 -9.48
C LEU A 521 -6.40 15.14 -9.10
N THR A 522 -6.88 13.92 -8.88
CA THR A 522 -8.13 13.70 -8.14
C THR A 522 -7.82 13.36 -6.69
N VAL A 523 -8.42 14.09 -5.75
CA VAL A 523 -8.43 13.75 -4.32
C VAL A 523 -9.82 13.25 -3.93
N VAL A 524 -9.91 12.01 -3.44
CA VAL A 524 -11.13 11.47 -2.81
C VAL A 524 -11.05 11.70 -1.32
N TYR A 525 -12.12 12.27 -0.75
CA TYR A 525 -12.11 12.62 0.66
C TYR A 525 -13.51 12.59 1.30
N PRO A 526 -13.71 11.86 2.41
CA PRO A 526 -14.96 11.94 3.18
C PRO A 526 -15.14 13.30 3.88
N GLU A 527 -16.33 13.88 3.70
CA GLU A 527 -16.69 15.13 4.35
C GLU A 527 -16.88 14.92 5.87
N ARG A 528 -16.37 15.86 6.67
CA ARG A 528 -16.46 15.78 8.12
C ARG A 528 -17.93 15.73 8.56
N SER A 529 -18.26 14.79 9.45
CA SER A 529 -19.59 14.66 10.05
C SER A 529 -20.72 14.52 9.03
N SER A 530 -20.44 13.92 7.87
CA SER A 530 -21.34 13.78 6.74
C SER A 530 -21.12 12.42 6.07
N VAL A 531 -22.18 11.85 5.50
CA VAL A 531 -22.08 10.62 4.69
C VAL A 531 -21.58 10.89 3.27
N ASN A 532 -21.24 12.14 2.96
CA ASN A 532 -20.76 12.51 1.64
C ASN A 532 -19.29 12.14 1.47
N ILE A 533 -18.96 11.63 0.29
CA ILE A 533 -17.59 11.49 -0.17
C ILE A 533 -17.44 12.39 -1.41
N TRP A 534 -16.40 13.20 -1.43
CA TRP A 534 -16.13 14.13 -2.53
C TRP A 534 -14.96 13.65 -3.37
N GLY A 535 -15.04 13.92 -4.67
CA GLY A 535 -13.89 13.93 -5.57
C GLY A 535 -13.55 15.39 -5.90
N LEU A 536 -12.33 15.80 -5.62
CA LEU A 536 -11.80 17.14 -5.84
C LEU A 536 -10.80 17.07 -6.99
N GLU A 537 -10.93 17.95 -7.98
CA GLU A 537 -10.07 17.98 -9.16
C GLU A 537 -9.11 19.15 -9.08
N TYR A 538 -7.84 18.89 -9.31
CA TYR A 538 -6.80 19.90 -9.35
C TYR A 538 -5.96 19.75 -10.62
N ALA A 539 -5.46 20.87 -11.15
CA ALA A 539 -4.34 20.90 -12.09
C ALA A 539 -3.07 21.23 -11.32
N LEU A 540 -2.01 20.45 -11.55
CA LEU A 540 -0.66 20.70 -11.06
C LEU A 540 0.12 21.48 -12.14
N ARG A 541 1.02 22.36 -11.73
CA ARG A 541 1.85 23.17 -12.64
C ARG A 541 3.34 23.01 -12.39
#